data_AF-A0A1D1XQN7-F1
#
_entry.id   AF-A0A1D1XQN7-F1
#
_cell.length_a   1.000
_cell.length_b   1.000
_cell.length_c   1.000
_cell.angle_alpha   90.00
_cell.angle_beta   90.00
_cell.angle_gamma   90.00
#
_symmetry.space_group_name_H-M   'P 1'
#
loop_
_entity.id
_entity.type
_entity.pdbx_description
1 polymer ?
#
loop_
_entity_poly.entity_id
_entity_poly.type
_entity_poly.pdbx_seq_one_letter_code
_entity_poly.pdbx_strand_id
1 'polypeptide(L)'
;GSSSPHCPSLAPCPPARSSPRGARPQGSAVASGVATGKGATKRLPSPPPPRSRSSQAQIPAPIRSLSLRTSISHPLSPSAVPRLSLIRMSLVPFPTIETPPISEVDMGSASDSSTTTVRATVVQAATVFYDTPATMDKAERLIADAAGYGSQLVVFPEAFIGGYPRGSTFGVTIGSRSAKGKEEFRKYHASAIDVPGPEVDRLAAMAGKYKVFLVMGVIERSGYTLYCSVIFFDPQGHFLGKHRKLMPTALERIIWGFGDGSTIPVFETPVGKIGALICWENKMPLLRTALYGKGVEIYCAPTADARDVW
;
A
#
# COMPACT_ATOMS: atom_id res chain seq x y z
N GLY A 1 74.81 5.19 -5.03
CA GLY A 1 75.14 4.16 -4.03
C GLY A 1 73.98 4.04 -3.06
N SER A 2 73.67 2.79 -2.67
CA SER A 2 72.86 2.34 -1.52
C SER A 2 71.42 2.87 -1.40
N SER A 3 70.37 2.10 -1.08
CA SER A 3 70.15 0.67 -0.85
C SER A 3 68.67 0.59 -0.40
N SER A 4 67.86 -0.24 -1.05
CA SER A 4 66.48 -0.56 -0.62
C SER A 4 66.47 -1.43 0.63
N PRO A 5 65.32 -1.50 1.33
CA PRO A 5 64.92 -2.79 1.89
C PRO A 5 63.45 -3.18 1.58
N HIS A 6 63.35 -4.40 1.05
CA HIS A 6 62.38 -5.48 1.33
C HIS A 6 60.86 -5.27 1.36
N CYS A 7 60.23 -5.84 0.32
CA CYS A 7 58.95 -6.54 0.35
C CYS A 7 59.02 -7.85 1.18
N PRO A 8 57.90 -8.29 1.76
CA PRO A 8 57.55 -9.70 1.82
C PRO A 8 56.32 -10.03 0.95
N SER A 9 56.49 -11.06 0.13
CA SER A 9 55.48 -11.70 -0.72
C SER A 9 54.45 -12.49 0.09
N LEU A 10 53.16 -12.29 -0.18
CA LEU A 10 52.09 -13.24 0.20
C LEU A 10 51.61 -13.99 -1.05
N ALA A 11 51.46 -15.30 -0.85
CA ALA A 11 51.33 -16.35 -1.84
C ALA A 11 49.97 -16.38 -2.59
N PRO A 12 49.91 -17.01 -3.78
CA PRO A 12 48.71 -17.10 -4.61
C PRO A 12 47.69 -18.15 -4.14
N CYS A 13 46.41 -17.88 -4.42
CA CYS A 13 45.27 -18.77 -4.20
C CYS A 13 45.44 -20.16 -4.86
N PRO A 14 44.95 -21.25 -4.23
CA PRO A 14 44.94 -22.58 -4.84
C PRO A 14 43.78 -22.75 -5.84
N PRO A 15 43.94 -23.61 -6.87
CA PRO A 15 42.97 -23.77 -7.94
C PRO A 15 41.76 -24.63 -7.55
N ALA A 16 40.63 -24.33 -8.18
CA ALA A 16 39.39 -25.08 -8.09
C ALA A 16 39.57 -26.53 -8.57
N ARG A 17 39.20 -27.50 -7.72
CA ARG A 17 39.12 -28.91 -8.09
C ARG A 17 37.84 -29.19 -8.88
N SER A 18 38.04 -29.57 -10.14
CA SER A 18 37.08 -30.33 -10.94
C SER A 18 36.87 -31.73 -10.36
N SER A 19 35.64 -32.26 -10.40
CA SER A 19 35.35 -33.68 -10.20
C SER A 19 34.31 -34.17 -11.21
N PRO A 20 34.33 -35.46 -11.59
CA PRO A 20 34.14 -35.87 -12.97
C PRO A 20 32.78 -36.52 -13.28
N ARG A 21 32.54 -36.65 -14.59
CA ARG A 21 31.47 -37.41 -15.25
C ARG A 21 31.51 -38.90 -14.93
N GLY A 22 30.32 -39.52 -14.93
CA GLY A 22 30.08 -40.97 -15.10
C GLY A 22 28.78 -41.36 -14.39
N ALA A 23 27.88 -42.21 -14.89
CA ALA A 23 27.69 -42.89 -16.15
C ALA A 23 26.21 -43.32 -16.21
N ARG A 24 25.62 -43.41 -17.41
CA ARG A 24 24.32 -44.05 -17.64
C ARG A 24 24.42 -45.57 -17.47
N PRO A 25 23.31 -46.25 -17.19
CA PRO A 25 23.04 -47.57 -17.75
C PRO A 25 21.97 -47.49 -18.84
N GLN A 26 22.27 -48.11 -19.99
CA GLN A 26 21.29 -48.54 -20.99
C GLN A 26 20.89 -50.01 -20.74
N GLY A 27 19.72 -50.39 -21.25
CA GLY A 27 19.24 -51.78 -21.40
C GLY A 27 17.89 -51.97 -20.68
N SER A 28 16.81 -52.46 -21.29
CA SER A 28 16.63 -53.21 -22.53
C SER A 28 15.19 -53.07 -23.02
N ALA A 29 15.00 -53.01 -24.33
CA ALA A 29 13.71 -53.23 -24.98
C ALA A 29 13.37 -54.72 -25.00
N VAL A 30 12.10 -55.06 -24.74
CA VAL A 30 11.46 -56.28 -25.23
C VAL A 30 10.08 -55.90 -25.76
N ALA A 31 9.82 -56.28 -27.01
CA ALA A 31 8.56 -56.13 -27.71
C ALA A 31 7.71 -57.41 -27.58
N SER A 32 6.38 -57.24 -27.66
CA SER A 32 5.30 -58.18 -28.07
C SER A 32 4.07 -57.92 -27.17
N GLY A 33 2.82 -57.93 -27.62
CA GLY A 33 2.22 -58.21 -28.91
C GLY A 33 0.74 -57.80 -28.85
N VAL A 34 0.14 -57.66 -30.02
CA VAL A 34 -1.26 -57.31 -30.27
C VAL A 34 -2.20 -58.43 -29.84
N ALA A 35 -3.33 -58.12 -29.19
CA ALA A 35 -4.58 -58.86 -29.34
C ALA A 35 -5.80 -58.03 -28.93
N THR A 36 -6.77 -58.02 -29.84
CA THR A 36 -8.09 -57.40 -29.86
C THR A 36 -9.08 -57.97 -28.83
N GLY A 37 -9.99 -57.15 -28.31
CA GLY A 37 -11.13 -57.62 -27.52
C GLY A 37 -12.20 -56.54 -27.29
N LYS A 38 -13.35 -56.69 -27.96
CA LYS A 38 -14.56 -55.87 -27.93
C LYS A 38 -15.21 -55.82 -26.53
N GLY A 39 -15.94 -54.74 -26.22
CA GLY A 39 -17.13 -54.86 -25.36
C GLY A 39 -17.56 -53.65 -24.53
N ALA A 40 -18.73 -53.12 -24.87
CA ALA A 40 -19.72 -52.47 -24.01
C ALA A 40 -19.47 -51.04 -23.49
N THR A 41 -19.94 -50.08 -24.27
CA THR A 41 -20.40 -48.75 -23.85
C THR A 41 -21.58 -48.86 -22.86
N LYS A 42 -21.42 -48.38 -21.62
CA LYS A 42 -22.54 -48.03 -20.73
C LYS A 42 -22.72 -46.51 -20.74
N ARG A 43 -23.84 -46.05 -21.32
CA ARG A 43 -24.31 -44.66 -21.25
C ARG A 43 -24.70 -44.33 -19.80
N LEU A 44 -24.11 -43.27 -19.25
CA LEU A 44 -24.61 -42.60 -18.05
C LEU A 44 -25.75 -41.64 -18.46
N PRO A 45 -26.83 -41.52 -17.67
CA PRO A 45 -27.94 -40.64 -17.99
C PRO A 45 -27.55 -39.17 -17.77
N SER A 46 -27.97 -38.33 -18.70
CA SER A 46 -27.79 -36.87 -18.69
C SER A 46 -28.60 -36.18 -17.58
N PRO A 47 -28.08 -35.11 -16.96
CA PRO A 47 -28.81 -34.36 -15.94
C PRO A 47 -29.96 -33.55 -16.55
N PRO A 48 -31.04 -33.27 -15.79
CA PRO A 48 -32.17 -32.49 -16.28
C PRO A 48 -31.80 -31.01 -16.46
N PRO A 49 -32.47 -30.29 -17.38
CA PRO A 49 -32.18 -28.88 -17.64
C PRO A 49 -32.61 -27.97 -16.47
N PRO A 50 -31.95 -26.82 -16.28
CA PRO A 50 -32.27 -25.92 -15.17
C PRO A 50 -33.65 -25.28 -15.38
N ARG A 51 -34.47 -25.31 -14.32
CA ARG A 51 -35.75 -24.58 -14.26
C ARG A 51 -35.47 -23.07 -14.25
N SER A 52 -36.01 -22.36 -15.22
CA SER A 52 -36.08 -20.90 -15.24
C SER A 52 -36.98 -20.40 -14.11
N ARG A 53 -36.37 -19.90 -13.01
CA ARG A 53 -37.06 -19.01 -12.09
C ARG A 53 -36.69 -17.58 -12.46
N SER A 54 -37.65 -16.89 -13.06
CA SER A 54 -37.69 -15.43 -13.16
C SER A 54 -37.81 -14.85 -11.74
N SER A 55 -36.69 -14.41 -11.20
CA SER A 55 -36.65 -13.49 -10.05
C SER A 55 -36.36 -12.11 -10.61
N GLN A 56 -37.36 -11.24 -10.57
CA GLN A 56 -37.20 -9.81 -10.88
C GLN A 56 -36.19 -9.21 -9.89
N ALA A 57 -34.96 -8.97 -10.36
CA ALA A 57 -34.04 -8.08 -9.69
C ALA A 57 -34.46 -6.64 -10.02
N GLN A 58 -35.01 -5.94 -9.03
CA GLN A 58 -35.30 -4.52 -9.11
C GLN A 58 -34.00 -3.74 -9.31
N ILE A 59 -34.00 -2.94 -10.37
CA ILE A 59 -33.01 -1.88 -10.65
C ILE A 59 -33.34 -0.70 -9.74
N PRO A 60 -32.42 -0.16 -8.92
CA PRO A 60 -32.57 1.21 -8.44
C PRO A 60 -31.84 2.13 -9.42
N ALA A 61 -32.62 2.81 -10.27
CA ALA A 61 -32.16 4.00 -10.96
C ALA A 61 -32.25 5.22 -10.00
N PRO A 62 -31.48 6.29 -10.27
CA PRO A 62 -31.07 7.27 -9.27
C PRO A 62 -32.01 8.48 -9.23
N ILE A 63 -31.75 9.36 -8.26
CA ILE A 63 -32.25 10.75 -8.14
C ILE A 63 -33.68 10.88 -7.59
N ARG A 64 -33.78 11.46 -6.39
CA ARG A 64 -34.94 12.25 -5.96
C ARG A 64 -34.48 13.63 -5.49
N SER A 65 -34.53 14.58 -6.41
CA SER A 65 -34.80 15.99 -6.12
C SER A 65 -36.29 16.14 -5.80
N LEU A 66 -36.66 16.86 -4.73
CA LEU A 66 -38.04 17.29 -4.53
C LEU A 66 -38.13 18.81 -4.39
N SER A 67 -39.09 19.31 -5.14
CA SER A 67 -39.35 20.68 -5.60
C SER A 67 -39.80 21.67 -4.51
N LEU A 68 -39.31 22.91 -4.62
CA LEU A 68 -39.90 24.12 -4.06
C LEU A 68 -41.16 24.50 -4.84
N ARG A 69 -42.24 24.88 -4.13
CA ARG A 69 -43.38 25.56 -4.72
C ARG A 69 -43.14 27.07 -4.71
N THR A 70 -43.33 27.72 -5.84
CA THR A 70 -43.61 29.17 -5.91
C THR A 70 -44.77 29.41 -6.87
N SER A 71 -45.78 30.15 -6.40
CA SER A 71 -46.86 30.71 -7.21
C SER A 71 -46.45 32.07 -7.80
N ILE A 72 -46.97 32.32 -8.99
CA ILE A 72 -46.63 33.40 -9.94
C ILE A 72 -47.20 34.76 -9.52
N SER A 73 -46.41 35.84 -9.67
CA SER A 73 -46.76 37.04 -10.48
C SER A 73 -45.67 38.14 -10.40
N HIS A 74 -45.45 38.81 -11.54
CA HIS A 74 -44.64 40.02 -11.78
C HIS A 74 -45.63 41.12 -12.27
N PRO A 75 -45.26 42.42 -12.47
CA PRO A 75 -43.91 43.03 -12.48
C PRO A 75 -43.77 44.42 -11.78
N LEU A 76 -42.51 44.88 -11.64
CA LEU A 76 -41.95 46.23 -11.90
C LEU A 76 -40.88 46.67 -10.86
N SER A 77 -39.80 47.24 -11.40
CA SER A 77 -38.44 47.52 -10.86
C SER A 77 -38.30 48.96 -10.28
N PRO A 78 -37.12 49.48 -9.87
CA PRO A 78 -36.02 48.98 -9.02
C PRO A 78 -35.72 49.93 -7.83
N SER A 79 -35.11 49.44 -6.75
CA SER A 79 -34.11 50.19 -5.95
C SER A 79 -33.68 49.39 -4.71
N ALA A 80 -32.41 49.53 -4.36
CA ALA A 80 -31.78 49.19 -3.09
C ALA A 80 -31.31 47.74 -2.89
N VAL A 81 -29.99 47.60 -3.03
CA VAL A 81 -29.15 46.50 -2.55
C VAL A 81 -29.25 46.39 -1.02
N PRO A 82 -29.49 45.19 -0.44
CA PRO A 82 -29.17 44.94 0.96
C PRO A 82 -28.01 43.95 1.11
N ARG A 83 -27.11 44.30 2.04
CA ARG A 83 -26.05 43.48 2.62
C ARG A 83 -26.58 42.11 3.07
N LEU A 84 -25.88 41.03 2.69
CA LEU A 84 -26.09 39.72 3.32
C LEU A 84 -25.46 39.71 4.73
N SER A 85 -26.29 39.49 5.74
CA SER A 85 -25.88 39.19 7.11
C SER A 85 -25.30 37.78 7.19
N LEU A 86 -24.20 37.62 7.93
CA LEU A 86 -23.68 36.31 8.34
C LEU A 86 -24.75 35.52 9.10
N ILE A 87 -25.07 34.32 8.62
CA ILE A 87 -25.83 33.32 9.36
C ILE A 87 -24.90 32.68 10.38
N ARG A 88 -25.19 32.88 11.66
CA ARG A 88 -24.51 32.25 12.80
C ARG A 88 -25.07 30.84 12.99
N MET A 89 -24.28 29.80 12.75
CA MET A 89 -24.67 28.41 13.05
C MET A 89 -24.73 28.21 14.58
N SER A 90 -25.89 27.82 15.08
CA SER A 90 -26.14 27.47 16.47
C SER A 90 -25.73 26.01 16.75
N LEU A 91 -24.92 25.81 17.80
CA LEU A 91 -24.55 24.48 18.32
C LEU A 91 -25.75 23.85 19.03
N VAL A 92 -25.99 22.56 18.76
CA VAL A 92 -27.00 21.74 19.46
C VAL A 92 -26.34 21.10 20.69
N PRO A 93 -26.92 21.20 21.91
CA PRO A 93 -26.30 20.63 23.10
C PRO A 93 -26.52 19.11 23.20
N PHE A 94 -25.47 18.39 23.59
CA PHE A 94 -25.51 16.96 23.94
C PHE A 94 -26.05 16.75 25.36
N PRO A 95 -26.74 15.63 25.65
CA PRO A 95 -27.17 15.30 27.01
C PRO A 95 -25.99 14.80 27.85
N THR A 96 -25.86 15.34 29.06
CA THR A 96 -24.92 14.90 30.09
C THR A 96 -25.39 13.60 30.75
N ILE A 97 -24.57 12.56 30.67
CA ILE A 97 -24.72 11.34 31.50
C ILE A 97 -23.86 11.55 32.75
N GLU A 98 -24.50 11.67 33.91
CA GLU A 98 -23.84 11.68 35.21
C GLU A 98 -23.60 10.25 35.69
N THR A 99 -22.35 9.79 35.60
CA THR A 99 -21.84 8.65 36.38
C THR A 99 -20.84 9.18 37.40
N PRO A 100 -20.81 8.67 38.65
CA PRO A 100 -19.89 9.17 39.67
C PRO A 100 -18.43 8.84 39.29
N PRO A 101 -17.47 9.73 39.60
CA PRO A 101 -16.09 9.53 39.22
C PRO A 101 -15.50 8.37 40.04
N ILE A 102 -14.94 7.38 39.34
CA ILE A 102 -13.99 6.45 39.93
C ILE A 102 -12.81 7.29 40.38
N SER A 103 -12.44 7.17 41.66
CA SER A 103 -11.33 7.90 42.28
C SER A 103 -10.04 7.73 41.46
N GLU A 104 -9.54 8.84 40.92
CA GLU A 104 -8.20 8.92 40.32
C GLU A 104 -7.16 8.58 41.38
N VAL A 105 -6.32 7.59 41.08
CA VAL A 105 -5.10 7.36 41.83
C VAL A 105 -4.08 8.39 41.35
N ASP A 106 -3.82 9.39 42.19
CA ASP A 106 -2.78 10.39 42.00
C ASP A 106 -1.40 9.70 42.03
N MET A 107 -0.92 9.31 40.85
CA MET A 107 0.44 8.83 40.65
C MET A 107 1.36 10.05 40.57
N GLY A 108 1.70 10.55 41.76
CA GLY A 108 2.79 11.48 42.10
C GLY A 108 3.39 12.30 40.96
N SER A 109 3.26 13.62 41.09
CA SER A 109 3.89 14.67 40.30
C SER A 109 5.40 14.49 40.08
N ALA A 110 5.78 13.62 39.15
CA ALA A 110 7.09 13.62 38.54
C ALA A 110 7.03 14.59 37.37
N SER A 111 7.75 15.71 37.50
CA SER A 111 8.01 16.74 36.48
C SER A 111 7.47 16.40 35.09
N ASP A 112 6.37 17.06 34.73
CA ASP A 112 5.69 16.91 33.45
C ASP A 112 6.72 17.10 32.32
N SER A 113 7.19 15.98 31.76
CA SER A 113 8.07 15.99 30.59
C SER A 113 7.26 16.70 29.51
N SER A 114 7.72 17.85 29.04
CA SER A 114 6.98 18.70 28.10
C SER A 114 6.29 17.84 27.03
N THR A 115 4.97 17.74 27.10
CA THR A 115 4.17 16.95 26.17
C THR A 115 4.43 17.48 24.76
N THR A 116 5.14 16.70 23.95
CA THR A 116 5.57 17.14 22.63
C THR A 116 4.36 17.09 21.69
N THR A 117 3.83 18.25 21.34
CA THR A 117 2.73 18.36 20.39
C THR A 117 3.26 18.22 18.96
N VAL A 118 2.83 17.17 18.26
CA VAL A 118 3.21 16.90 16.86
C VAL A 118 2.04 17.21 15.95
N ARG A 119 2.29 17.94 14.86
CA ARG A 119 1.31 18.15 13.78
C ARG A 119 1.58 17.17 12.65
N ALA A 120 0.61 16.34 12.33
CA ALA A 120 0.69 15.38 11.23
C ALA A 120 -0.40 15.64 10.18
N THR A 121 -0.08 15.37 8.90
CA THR A 121 -1.03 15.43 7.78
C THR A 121 -1.12 14.06 7.12
N VAL A 122 -2.35 13.62 6.88
CA VAL A 122 -2.64 12.47 6.01
C VAL A 122 -3.08 12.98 4.65
N VAL A 123 -2.51 12.43 3.58
CA VAL A 123 -2.83 12.83 2.22
C VAL A 123 -3.88 11.90 1.65
N GLN A 124 -5.01 12.45 1.22
CA GLN A 124 -6.02 11.72 0.45
C GLN A 124 -5.96 12.15 -1.02
N ALA A 125 -5.21 11.40 -1.82
CA ALA A 125 -5.06 11.69 -3.24
C ALA A 125 -4.88 10.41 -4.06
N ALA A 126 -5.36 10.45 -5.31
CA ALA A 126 -5.12 9.38 -6.28
C ALA A 126 -3.79 9.58 -7.02
N THR A 127 -3.18 8.48 -7.43
CA THR A 127 -2.01 8.45 -8.32
C THR A 127 -2.37 8.90 -9.75
N VAL A 128 -1.38 9.33 -10.54
CA VAL A 128 -1.52 9.42 -12.00
C VAL A 128 -1.09 8.06 -12.55
N PHE A 129 -2.07 7.19 -12.79
CA PHE A 129 -1.81 5.77 -13.06
C PHE A 129 -0.98 5.58 -14.34
N TYR A 130 0.06 4.75 -14.26
CA TYR A 130 1.10 4.54 -15.29
C TYR A 130 2.02 5.73 -15.61
N ASP A 131 1.93 6.85 -14.89
CA ASP A 131 2.84 7.99 -15.03
C ASP A 131 3.49 8.32 -13.69
N THR A 132 4.58 7.60 -13.41
CA THR A 132 5.37 7.78 -12.18
C THR A 132 5.96 9.19 -12.07
N PRO A 133 6.59 9.77 -13.11
CA PRO A 133 7.05 11.16 -13.06
C PRO A 133 5.94 12.17 -12.71
N ALA A 134 4.78 12.12 -13.36
CA ALA A 134 3.67 13.03 -13.04
C ALA A 134 3.12 12.81 -11.63
N THR A 135 3.13 11.57 -11.14
CA THR A 135 2.75 11.26 -9.76
C THR A 135 3.74 11.84 -8.76
N MET A 136 5.04 11.83 -9.07
CA MET A 136 6.08 12.43 -8.22
C MET A 136 5.94 13.95 -8.15
N ASP A 137 5.60 14.61 -9.26
CA ASP A 137 5.31 16.06 -9.27
C ASP A 137 4.05 16.38 -8.45
N LYS A 138 3.06 15.50 -8.49
CA LYS A 138 1.88 15.59 -7.62
C LYS A 138 2.22 15.39 -6.15
N ALA A 139 3.08 14.42 -5.82
CA ALA A 139 3.56 14.19 -4.46
C ALA A 139 4.25 15.42 -3.91
N GLU A 140 5.14 16.05 -4.69
CA GLU A 140 5.86 17.24 -4.25
C GLU A 140 4.93 18.40 -3.90
N ARG A 141 3.93 18.68 -4.75
CA ARG A 141 2.93 19.73 -4.47
C ARG A 141 2.17 19.45 -3.16
N LEU A 142 1.73 18.22 -2.95
CA LEU A 142 1.00 17.82 -1.74
C LEU A 142 1.89 17.88 -0.48
N ILE A 143 3.17 17.54 -0.60
CA ILE A 143 4.14 17.70 0.49
C ILE A 143 4.35 19.19 0.82
N ALA A 144 4.48 20.03 -0.21
CA ALA A 144 4.62 21.47 -0.04
C ALA A 144 3.41 22.09 0.66
N ASP A 145 2.19 21.71 0.25
CA ASP A 145 0.94 22.16 0.89
C ASP A 145 0.88 21.71 2.36
N ALA A 146 1.22 20.45 2.64
CA ALA A 146 1.28 19.92 4.01
C ALA A 146 2.29 20.68 4.89
N ALA A 147 3.47 20.98 4.34
CA ALA A 147 4.48 21.80 5.01
C ALA A 147 4.00 23.24 5.25
N GLY A 148 3.21 23.81 4.33
CA GLY A 148 2.55 25.11 4.49
C GLY A 148 1.60 25.17 5.70
N TYR A 149 1.01 24.04 6.10
CA TYR A 149 0.24 23.93 7.34
C TYR A 149 1.10 23.72 8.59
N GLY A 150 2.43 23.72 8.48
CA GLY A 150 3.36 23.48 9.60
C GLY A 150 3.39 22.03 10.07
N SER A 151 3.09 21.08 9.18
CA SER A 151 3.13 19.66 9.49
C SER A 151 4.56 19.15 9.63
N GLN A 152 4.79 18.32 10.64
CA GLN A 152 6.08 17.68 10.91
C GLN A 152 6.14 16.25 10.36
N LEU A 153 4.98 15.60 10.20
CA LEU A 153 4.82 14.26 9.63
C LEU A 153 3.78 14.28 8.52
N VAL A 154 4.10 13.68 7.37
CA VAL A 154 3.19 13.55 6.23
C VAL A 154 3.08 12.09 5.81
N VAL A 155 1.86 11.56 5.78
CA VAL A 155 1.58 10.15 5.45
C VAL A 155 0.78 10.07 4.16
N PHE A 156 1.28 9.30 3.20
CA PHE A 156 0.62 9.05 1.92
C PHE A 156 -0.11 7.70 1.89
N PRO A 157 -1.09 7.52 0.97
CA PRO A 157 -1.84 6.28 0.81
C PRO A 157 -0.99 5.07 0.40
N GLU A 158 -1.58 3.87 0.54
CA GLU A 158 -1.03 2.63 0.00
C GLU A 158 -0.85 2.74 -1.53
N ALA A 159 0.31 2.27 -2.02
CA ALA A 159 0.64 2.23 -3.44
C ALA A 159 0.40 3.56 -4.19
N PHE A 160 0.71 4.70 -3.55
CA PHE A 160 0.57 6.01 -4.17
C PHE A 160 1.52 6.16 -5.38
N ILE A 161 2.80 5.82 -5.21
CA ILE A 161 3.75 5.69 -6.33
C ILE A 161 3.63 4.28 -6.93
N GLY A 162 3.53 4.18 -8.25
CA GLY A 162 3.28 2.93 -8.98
C GLY A 162 1.79 2.59 -9.12
N GLY A 163 0.97 3.01 -8.17
CA GLY A 163 -0.49 2.96 -8.25
C GLY A 163 -1.12 1.65 -7.79
N TYR A 164 -2.35 1.73 -7.25
CA TYR A 164 -3.14 0.56 -6.91
C TYR A 164 -4.05 0.15 -8.08
N PRO A 165 -3.93 -1.07 -8.65
CA PRO A 165 -4.66 -1.50 -9.86
C PRO A 165 -6.12 -1.90 -9.56
N ARG A 166 -6.91 -0.96 -9.05
CA ARG A 166 -8.31 -1.20 -8.65
C ARG A 166 -9.14 -1.66 -9.85
N GLY A 167 -9.87 -2.77 -9.68
CA GLY A 167 -10.76 -3.31 -10.69
C GLY A 167 -10.07 -4.16 -11.76
N SER A 168 -8.74 -4.20 -11.80
CA SER A 168 -8.03 -5.11 -12.69
C SER A 168 -8.02 -6.53 -12.15
N THR A 169 -8.16 -7.50 -13.05
CA THR A 169 -7.98 -8.93 -12.77
C THR A 169 -6.69 -9.48 -13.37
N PHE A 170 -5.92 -8.64 -14.08
CA PHE A 170 -4.76 -9.02 -14.90
C PHE A 170 -5.06 -10.19 -15.85
N GLY A 171 -6.33 -10.36 -16.23
CA GLY A 171 -6.79 -11.43 -17.11
C GLY A 171 -6.43 -12.84 -16.65
N VAL A 172 -6.37 -13.05 -15.32
CA VAL A 172 -6.11 -14.35 -14.70
C VAL A 172 -7.43 -15.03 -14.36
N THR A 173 -7.57 -16.29 -14.80
CA THR A 173 -8.62 -17.20 -14.37
C THR A 173 -8.01 -18.56 -14.03
N ILE A 174 -8.80 -19.48 -13.49
CA ILE A 174 -8.32 -20.83 -13.19
C ILE A 174 -7.88 -21.51 -14.49
N GLY A 175 -6.59 -21.85 -14.59
CA GLY A 175 -6.00 -22.53 -15.74
C GLY A 175 -5.70 -21.65 -16.96
N SER A 176 -6.07 -20.37 -16.97
CA SER A 176 -5.85 -19.48 -18.14
C SER A 176 -5.25 -18.13 -17.76
N ARG A 177 -4.40 -17.62 -18.66
CA ARG A 177 -3.76 -16.30 -18.55
C ARG A 177 -3.80 -15.62 -19.90
N SER A 178 -4.61 -14.58 -20.03
CA SER A 178 -4.79 -13.88 -21.30
C SER A 178 -3.51 -13.13 -21.71
N ALA A 179 -3.28 -13.00 -23.03
CA ALA A 179 -2.17 -12.18 -23.54
C ALA A 179 -2.31 -10.71 -23.14
N LYS A 180 -3.55 -10.18 -23.14
CA LYS A 180 -3.86 -8.83 -22.66
C LYS A 180 -3.42 -8.62 -21.21
N GLY A 181 -3.68 -9.59 -20.33
CA GLY A 181 -3.29 -9.54 -18.92
C GLY A 181 -1.78 -9.52 -18.71
N LYS A 182 -1.03 -10.27 -19.54
CA LYS A 182 0.45 -10.23 -19.52
C LYS A 182 0.99 -8.86 -19.91
N GLU A 183 0.40 -8.24 -20.93
CA GLU A 183 0.79 -6.89 -21.36
C GLU A 183 0.42 -5.83 -20.32
N GLU A 184 -0.73 -5.98 -19.67
CA GLU A 184 -1.13 -5.12 -18.54
C GLU A 184 -0.14 -5.22 -17.38
N PHE A 185 0.28 -6.44 -17.01
CA PHE A 185 1.30 -6.65 -15.98
C PHE A 185 2.66 -6.04 -16.39
N ARG A 186 3.06 -6.17 -17.67
CA ARG A 186 4.30 -5.54 -18.17
C ARG A 186 4.28 -4.02 -18.01
N LYS A 187 3.17 -3.36 -18.34
CA LYS A 187 3.01 -1.90 -18.16
C LYS A 187 3.03 -1.50 -16.68
N TYR A 188 2.36 -2.29 -15.84
CA TYR A 188 2.35 -2.08 -14.40
C TYR A 188 3.74 -2.24 -13.78
N HIS A 189 4.48 -3.28 -14.16
CA HIS A 189 5.87 -3.50 -13.74
C HIS A 189 6.80 -2.37 -14.20
N ALA A 190 6.62 -1.85 -15.41
CA ALA A 190 7.39 -0.71 -15.92
C ALA A 190 7.15 0.59 -15.15
N SER A 191 5.99 0.72 -14.48
CA SER A 191 5.63 1.90 -13.68
C SER A 191 6.08 1.81 -12.22
N ALA A 192 6.58 0.65 -11.77
CA ALA A 192 7.14 0.48 -10.43
C ALA A 192 8.54 1.11 -10.32
N ILE A 193 8.94 1.44 -9.09
CA ILE A 193 10.23 2.07 -8.79
C ILE A 193 11.20 1.08 -8.15
N ASP A 194 12.50 1.33 -8.26
CA ASP A 194 13.52 0.54 -7.57
C ASP A 194 13.83 1.20 -6.19
N VAL A 195 14.07 0.40 -5.15
CA VAL A 195 14.34 0.89 -3.79
C VAL A 195 15.59 0.21 -3.21
N PRO A 196 16.75 0.91 -3.17
CA PRO A 196 16.99 2.33 -3.50
C PRO A 196 17.00 2.61 -5.01
N GLY A 197 16.82 3.88 -5.40
CA GLY A 197 16.76 4.33 -6.79
C GLY A 197 16.50 5.84 -6.93
N PRO A 198 16.48 6.38 -8.17
CA PRO A 198 16.38 7.83 -8.41
C PRO A 198 15.08 8.44 -7.88
N GLU A 199 13.97 7.70 -7.87
CA GLU A 199 12.72 8.17 -7.26
C GLU A 199 12.82 8.26 -5.73
N VAL A 200 13.56 7.36 -5.09
CA VAL A 200 13.82 7.41 -3.64
C VAL A 200 14.67 8.63 -3.30
N ASP A 201 15.71 8.90 -4.07
CA ASP A 201 16.55 10.09 -3.90
C ASP A 201 15.75 11.37 -4.07
N ARG A 202 14.84 11.40 -5.05
CA ARG A 202 13.94 12.54 -5.27
C ARG A 202 12.99 12.74 -4.08
N LEU A 203 12.39 11.68 -3.54
CA LEU A 203 11.54 11.77 -2.34
C LEU A 203 12.32 12.21 -1.10
N ALA A 204 13.55 11.72 -0.94
CA ALA A 204 14.45 12.12 0.13
C ALA A 204 14.76 13.62 0.04
N ALA A 205 15.06 14.12 -1.16
CA ALA A 205 15.26 15.55 -1.41
C ALA A 205 14.00 16.37 -1.10
N MET A 206 12.80 15.87 -1.41
CA MET A 206 11.54 16.52 -1.04
C MET A 206 11.37 16.60 0.49
N ALA A 207 11.56 15.49 1.20
CA ALA A 207 11.46 15.46 2.66
C ALA A 207 12.45 16.44 3.33
N GLY A 208 13.70 16.47 2.83
CA GLY A 208 14.74 17.38 3.28
C GLY A 208 14.49 18.85 2.95
N LYS A 209 13.89 19.14 1.79
CA LYS A 209 13.52 20.51 1.34
C LYS A 209 12.40 21.08 2.19
N TYR A 210 11.36 20.30 2.47
CA TYR A 210 10.18 20.75 3.20
C TYR A 210 10.23 20.49 4.71
N LYS A 211 11.33 19.88 5.21
CA LYS A 211 11.58 19.61 6.63
C LYS A 211 10.48 18.78 7.29
N VAL A 212 10.03 17.73 6.61
CA VAL A 212 8.99 16.82 7.11
C VAL A 212 9.51 15.39 7.20
N PHE A 213 9.04 14.64 8.20
CA PHE A 213 9.04 13.18 8.14
C PHE A 213 8.04 12.73 7.09
N LEU A 214 8.48 11.88 6.18
CA LEU A 214 7.66 11.41 5.06
C LEU A 214 7.48 9.91 5.13
N VAL A 215 6.21 9.46 5.12
CA VAL A 215 5.82 8.06 5.00
C VAL A 215 5.10 7.88 3.67
N MET A 216 5.69 7.13 2.74
CA MET A 216 5.22 7.02 1.36
C MET A 216 4.91 5.56 0.99
N GLY A 217 3.70 5.30 0.51
CA GLY A 217 3.34 4.01 -0.08
C GLY A 217 3.80 3.92 -1.54
N VAL A 218 4.56 2.86 -1.87
CA VAL A 218 5.16 2.65 -3.19
C VAL A 218 5.00 1.21 -3.67
N ILE A 219 4.97 1.02 -4.98
CA ILE A 219 5.22 -0.28 -5.60
C ILE A 219 6.70 -0.37 -5.93
N GLU A 220 7.39 -1.20 -5.15
CA GLU A 220 8.80 -1.50 -5.32
C GLU A 220 8.98 -2.64 -6.33
N ARG A 221 9.97 -2.50 -7.21
CA ARG A 221 10.46 -3.57 -8.07
C ARG A 221 11.79 -4.11 -7.55
N SER A 222 11.93 -5.43 -7.59
CA SER A 222 13.21 -6.13 -7.42
C SER A 222 13.31 -7.23 -8.47
N GLY A 223 14.11 -6.97 -9.51
CA GLY A 223 14.09 -7.78 -10.74
C GLY A 223 12.70 -7.76 -11.39
N TYR A 224 12.09 -8.94 -11.56
CA TYR A 224 10.75 -9.08 -12.14
C TYR A 224 9.63 -9.22 -11.09
N THR A 225 9.95 -9.12 -9.80
CA THR A 225 8.98 -9.20 -8.70
C THR A 225 8.59 -7.79 -8.25
N LEU A 226 7.30 -7.58 -8.02
CA LEU A 226 6.77 -6.34 -7.42
C LEU A 226 6.43 -6.57 -5.95
N TYR A 227 6.64 -5.56 -5.12
CA TYR A 227 6.31 -5.57 -3.70
C TYR A 227 5.50 -4.31 -3.35
N CYS A 228 4.41 -4.48 -2.61
CA CYS A 228 3.74 -3.35 -1.98
C CYS A 228 4.53 -2.96 -0.73
N SER A 229 5.06 -1.74 -0.71
CA SER A 229 5.98 -1.28 0.33
C SER A 229 5.59 0.10 0.84
N VAL A 230 6.02 0.39 2.06
CA VAL A 230 6.02 1.73 2.64
C VAL A 230 7.46 2.11 2.96
N ILE A 231 7.84 3.34 2.61
CA ILE A 231 9.19 3.89 2.77
C ILE A 231 9.17 5.14 3.64
N PHE A 232 10.27 5.37 4.36
CA PHE A 232 10.36 6.40 5.40
C PHE A 232 11.56 7.32 5.15
N PHE A 233 11.35 8.62 5.35
CA PHE A 233 12.39 9.65 5.24
C PHE A 233 12.35 10.62 6.42
N ASP A 234 13.50 11.16 6.77
CA ASP A 234 13.63 12.21 7.79
C ASP A 234 13.62 13.64 7.20
N PRO A 235 13.44 14.68 8.04
CA PRO A 235 13.51 16.09 7.64
C PRO A 235 14.88 16.57 7.14
N GLN A 236 15.92 15.74 7.25
CA GLN A 236 17.26 16.01 6.72
C GLN A 236 17.41 15.46 5.29
N GLY A 237 16.45 14.65 4.84
CA GLY A 237 16.45 14.02 3.53
C GLY A 237 17.24 12.72 3.50
N HIS A 238 17.32 11.99 4.62
CA HIS A 238 17.85 10.63 4.65
C HIS A 238 16.73 9.62 4.48
N PHE A 239 17.04 8.54 3.76
CA PHE A 239 16.20 7.35 3.68
C PHE A 239 16.41 6.49 4.94
N LEU A 240 15.37 6.39 5.78
CA LEU A 240 15.43 5.64 7.04
C LEU A 240 15.28 4.14 6.82
N GLY A 241 14.43 3.75 5.87
CA GLY A 241 14.21 2.35 5.52
C GLY A 241 12.86 2.09 4.89
N LYS A 242 12.51 0.80 4.81
CA LYS A 242 11.29 0.31 4.17
C LYS A 242 10.65 -0.83 4.94
N HIS A 243 9.35 -1.00 4.72
CA HIS A 243 8.58 -2.19 5.10
C HIS A 243 7.88 -2.76 3.87
N ARG A 244 8.10 -4.05 3.57
CA ARG A 244 7.36 -4.79 2.54
C ARG A 244 6.18 -5.49 3.19
N LYS A 245 4.99 -5.33 2.60
CA LYS A 245 3.76 -6.01 3.03
C LYS A 245 4.01 -7.51 3.16
N LEU A 246 3.82 -8.05 4.35
CA LEU A 246 4.12 -9.44 4.71
C LEU A 246 3.33 -10.41 3.84
N MET A 247 2.02 -10.18 3.72
CA MET A 247 1.13 -11.03 2.93
C MET A 247 0.15 -10.19 2.11
N PRO A 248 0.30 -10.17 0.78
CA PRO A 248 -0.71 -9.60 -0.11
C PRO A 248 -2.08 -10.28 0.08
N THR A 249 -3.15 -9.49 -0.03
CA THR A 249 -4.53 -9.90 0.24
C THR A 249 -5.21 -10.41 -1.02
N ALA A 250 -5.78 -11.62 -0.96
CA ALA A 250 -6.57 -12.21 -2.04
C ALA A 250 -5.87 -12.16 -3.42
N LEU A 251 -6.42 -11.39 -4.37
CA LEU A 251 -5.91 -11.29 -5.73
C LEU A 251 -4.58 -10.53 -5.82
N GLU A 252 -4.20 -9.73 -4.82
CA GLU A 252 -2.88 -9.08 -4.80
C GLU A 252 -1.73 -10.10 -4.91
N ARG A 253 -1.95 -11.35 -4.45
CA ARG A 253 -0.95 -12.44 -4.48
C ARG A 253 -0.55 -12.89 -5.88
N ILE A 254 -1.32 -12.53 -6.92
CA ILE A 254 -0.94 -12.84 -8.30
C ILE A 254 0.02 -11.79 -8.90
N ILE A 255 0.20 -10.65 -8.25
CA ILE A 255 1.02 -9.53 -8.76
C ILE A 255 2.10 -9.06 -7.80
N TRP A 256 1.94 -9.27 -6.48
CA TRP A 256 2.90 -8.85 -5.46
C TRP A 256 3.53 -10.03 -4.73
N GLY A 257 4.81 -9.90 -4.41
CA GLY A 257 5.56 -10.83 -3.60
C GLY A 257 5.25 -10.69 -2.10
N PHE A 258 5.65 -11.71 -1.35
CA PHE A 258 5.55 -11.74 0.11
C PHE A 258 6.75 -11.01 0.73
N GLY A 259 6.48 -10.18 1.74
CA GLY A 259 7.50 -9.66 2.63
C GLY A 259 7.97 -10.72 3.63
N ASP A 260 8.94 -10.32 4.46
CA ASP A 260 9.41 -11.11 5.59
C ASP A 260 9.52 -10.24 6.85
N GLY A 261 9.89 -10.87 7.98
CA GLY A 261 10.00 -10.20 9.26
C GLY A 261 11.20 -9.23 9.40
N SER A 262 12.15 -9.24 8.46
CA SER A 262 13.34 -8.36 8.52
C SER A 262 13.01 -6.90 8.26
N THR A 263 11.87 -6.63 7.60
CA THR A 263 11.45 -5.29 7.20
C THR A 263 10.33 -4.73 8.07
N ILE A 264 10.27 -5.03 9.37
CA ILE A 264 9.25 -4.49 10.29
C ILE A 264 9.89 -3.42 11.20
N PRO A 265 10.29 -2.24 10.71
CA PRO A 265 10.98 -1.24 11.51
C PRO A 265 10.03 -0.46 12.43
N VAL A 266 10.59 0.07 13.50
CA VAL A 266 10.07 1.23 14.23
C VAL A 266 11.24 2.21 14.31
N PHE A 267 11.05 3.41 13.78
CA PHE A 267 12.10 4.43 13.72
C PHE A 267 11.95 5.37 14.90
N GLU A 268 13.01 5.51 15.69
CA GLU A 268 13.06 6.52 16.76
C GLU A 268 13.36 7.87 16.13
N THR A 269 12.49 8.85 16.39
CA THR A 269 12.62 10.20 15.83
C THR A 269 12.31 11.26 16.89
N PRO A 270 12.72 12.53 16.70
CA PRO A 270 12.34 13.62 17.59
C PRO A 270 10.84 13.87 17.74
N VAL A 271 10.01 13.38 16.80
CA VAL A 271 8.54 13.47 16.88
C VAL A 271 7.91 12.21 17.50
N GLY A 272 8.72 11.28 17.97
CA GLY A 272 8.29 10.00 18.55
C GLY A 272 8.67 8.78 17.71
N LYS A 273 8.30 7.60 18.18
CA LYS A 273 8.61 6.32 17.51
C LYS A 273 7.58 6.00 16.43
N ILE A 274 8.00 6.07 15.17
CA ILE A 274 7.12 5.90 14.00
C ILE A 274 7.23 4.49 13.44
N GLY A 275 6.09 3.83 13.22
CA GLY A 275 6.00 2.54 12.53
C GLY A 275 4.81 2.52 11.57
N ALA A 276 4.79 1.57 10.63
CA ALA A 276 3.65 1.41 9.73
C ALA A 276 3.36 -0.04 9.38
N LEU A 277 2.07 -0.35 9.19
CA LEU A 277 1.58 -1.59 8.58
C LEU A 277 0.57 -1.27 7.47
N ILE A 278 0.52 -2.11 6.44
CA ILE A 278 -0.25 -1.82 5.23
C ILE A 278 -1.57 -2.60 5.25
N CYS A 279 -2.69 -1.88 5.15
CA CYS A 279 -4.01 -2.46 4.92
C CYS A 279 -4.30 -3.64 5.89
N TRP A 280 -4.61 -4.83 5.38
CA TRP A 280 -5.02 -5.96 6.20
C TRP A 280 -3.94 -6.59 7.09
N GLU A 281 -2.69 -6.15 7.02
CA GLU A 281 -1.67 -6.46 8.04
C GLU A 281 -2.11 -6.00 9.44
N ASN A 282 -2.90 -4.93 9.51
CA ASN A 282 -3.49 -4.42 10.74
C ASN A 282 -4.46 -5.41 11.41
N LYS A 283 -4.96 -6.41 10.67
CA LYS A 283 -5.79 -7.48 11.24
C LYS A 283 -4.96 -8.64 11.82
N MET A 284 -3.64 -8.65 11.61
CA MET A 284 -2.76 -9.68 12.16
C MET A 284 -2.35 -9.33 13.59
N PRO A 285 -2.82 -10.06 14.62
CA PRO A 285 -2.57 -9.68 16.01
C PRO A 285 -1.09 -9.72 16.37
N LEU A 286 -0.36 -10.76 15.95
CA LEU A 286 1.06 -10.92 16.26
C LEU A 286 1.94 -9.84 15.60
N LEU A 287 1.57 -9.37 14.42
CA LEU A 287 2.32 -8.32 13.73
C LEU A 287 2.15 -6.97 14.44
N ARG A 288 0.93 -6.63 14.90
CA ARG A 288 0.69 -5.47 15.76
C ARG A 288 1.43 -5.60 17.08
N THR A 289 1.36 -6.76 17.73
CA THR A 289 2.12 -7.02 18.97
C THR A 289 3.62 -6.85 18.78
N ALA A 290 4.17 -7.20 17.62
CA ALA A 290 5.58 -6.98 17.33
C ALA A 290 5.94 -5.48 17.24
N LEU A 291 5.07 -4.63 16.70
CA LEU A 291 5.26 -3.17 16.71
C LEU A 291 5.12 -2.60 18.13
N TYR A 292 4.14 -3.08 18.91
CA TYR A 292 3.99 -2.69 20.31
C TYR A 292 5.21 -3.08 21.15
N GLY A 293 5.77 -4.26 20.93
CA GLY A 293 7.01 -4.71 21.59
C GLY A 293 8.23 -3.87 21.24
N LYS A 294 8.19 -3.11 20.14
CA LYS A 294 9.22 -2.12 19.76
C LYS A 294 8.90 -0.70 20.24
N GLY A 295 7.76 -0.51 20.92
CA GLY A 295 7.36 0.77 21.49
C GLY A 295 6.86 1.78 20.46
N VAL A 296 6.13 1.36 19.41
CA VAL A 296 5.54 2.31 18.46
C VAL A 296 4.63 3.32 19.17
N GLU A 297 4.82 4.62 18.88
CA GLU A 297 4.04 5.73 19.45
C GLU A 297 3.15 6.37 18.38
N ILE A 298 3.68 6.50 17.16
CA ILE A 298 2.94 6.97 15.98
C ILE A 298 2.79 5.79 15.01
N TYR A 299 1.56 5.33 14.87
CA TYR A 299 1.21 4.18 14.05
C TYR A 299 0.58 4.64 12.72
N CYS A 300 1.32 4.52 11.62
CA CYS A 300 0.82 4.85 10.29
C CYS A 300 0.16 3.62 9.64
N ALA A 301 -1.08 3.75 9.15
CA ALA A 301 -1.83 2.65 8.54
C ALA A 301 -2.32 2.99 7.11
N PRO A 302 -1.42 3.08 6.11
CA PRO A 302 -1.84 3.27 4.72
C PRO A 302 -2.75 2.13 4.25
N THR A 303 -3.81 2.46 3.52
CA THR A 303 -4.79 1.48 3.05
C THR A 303 -5.34 1.82 1.67
N ALA A 304 -5.80 0.79 0.96
CA ALA A 304 -6.68 0.88 -0.20
C ALA A 304 -8.12 0.39 0.11
N ASP A 305 -8.44 0.08 1.36
CA ASP A 305 -9.78 -0.29 1.79
C ASP A 305 -10.60 0.95 2.15
N ALA A 306 -11.81 1.07 1.58
CA ALA A 306 -12.70 2.23 1.77
C ALA A 306 -14.08 1.81 2.29
N ARG A 307 -14.18 0.61 2.86
CA ARG A 307 -15.41 0.10 3.49
C ARG A 307 -15.54 0.64 4.91
N ASP A 308 -16.76 0.75 5.42
CA ASP A 308 -17.07 1.21 6.79
C ASP A 308 -16.37 0.41 7.90
N VAL A 309 -15.93 -0.81 7.60
CA VAL A 309 -15.26 -1.71 8.55
C VAL A 309 -13.74 -1.47 8.68
N TRP A 310 -13.20 -0.52 7.91
CA TRP A 310 -11.81 -0.10 7.95
C TRP A 310 -11.66 1.16 8.81
#